data_AF-A0A412CQD5-F1
#
_entry.id   AF-A0A412CQD5-F1
#
_cell.length_a   1.000
_cell.length_b   1.000
_cell.length_c   1.000
_cell.angle_alpha   90.00
_cell.angle_beta   90.00
_cell.angle_gamma   90.00
#
_symmetry.space_group_name_H-M   'P 1'
#
loop_
_entity.id
_entity.type
_entity.pdbx_description
1 polymer ?
#
loop_
_entity_poly.entity_id
_entity_poly.type
_entity_poly.pdbx_seq_one_letter_code
_entity_poly.pdbx_strand_id
1 'polypeptide(L)'
;MQFLKGDIQEGILKAAEEVFLEKGYKDASMREIASRAGVTVSNIYHYFTNKDEIFRTILKPVLNDLYAMIYNHDADQMTIDVFMDSDYQKMSVREYIRLVSEHRDRLRLLLFQAQGSVLENFRSEYTDLMTRTISVFFQGMKQKYPHINIVITNFFIHLNTVWLFALLEELVLHPVKKEEMEKFIAEYIAFETAGWKELMNA
;
A
#
# COMPACT_ATOMS: atom_id res chain seq x y z
N MET A 1 23.36 -26.42 -18.79
CA MET A 1 22.68 -26.16 -17.50
C MET A 1 21.19 -26.00 -17.79
N GLN A 2 20.35 -26.84 -17.20
CA GLN A 2 18.90 -26.78 -17.35
C GLN A 2 18.38 -25.86 -16.24
N PHE A 3 18.06 -24.61 -16.56
CA PHE A 3 17.48 -23.69 -15.58
C PHE A 3 16.15 -24.27 -15.10
N LEU A 4 15.94 -24.32 -13.79
CA LEU A 4 14.69 -24.82 -13.24
C LEU A 4 13.56 -23.86 -13.65
N LYS A 5 12.34 -24.38 -13.80
CA LYS A 5 11.16 -23.60 -14.21
C LYS A 5 10.93 -22.36 -13.31
N GLY A 6 11.29 -22.46 -12.02
CA GLY A 6 11.24 -21.34 -11.07
C GLY A 6 12.24 -20.22 -11.36
N ASP A 7 13.48 -20.57 -11.70
CA ASP A 7 14.56 -19.58 -11.97
C ASP A 7 14.21 -18.70 -13.18
N ILE A 8 13.58 -19.28 -14.21
CA ILE A 8 13.15 -18.55 -15.41
C ILE A 8 12.00 -17.60 -15.07
N GLN A 9 11.02 -18.05 -14.29
CA GLN A 9 9.88 -17.22 -13.90
C GLN A 9 10.35 -16.01 -13.07
N GLU A 10 11.25 -16.22 -12.12
CA GLU A 10 11.84 -15.14 -11.32
C GLU A 10 12.66 -14.18 -12.18
N GLY A 11 13.44 -14.70 -13.13
CA GLY A 11 14.17 -13.89 -14.10
C GLY A 11 13.27 -13.00 -14.96
N ILE A 12 12.11 -13.51 -15.38
CA ILE A 12 11.10 -12.73 -16.11
C ILE A 12 10.51 -11.63 -15.21
N LEU A 13 10.16 -11.94 -13.96
CA LEU A 13 9.59 -10.97 -13.03
C LEU A 13 10.57 -9.84 -12.72
N LYS A 14 11.84 -10.15 -12.47
CA LYS A 14 12.88 -9.15 -12.22
C LYS A 14 13.09 -8.24 -13.43
N ALA A 15 13.22 -8.83 -14.63
CA ALA A 15 13.37 -8.07 -15.87
C ALA A 15 12.16 -7.18 -16.15
N ALA A 16 10.96 -7.66 -15.85
CA ALA A 16 9.73 -6.88 -15.99
C ALA A 16 9.66 -5.73 -14.99
N GLU A 17 10.01 -5.96 -13.72
CA GLU A 17 10.05 -4.92 -12.68
C GLU A 17 11.00 -3.78 -13.08
N GLU A 18 12.18 -4.09 -13.60
CA GLU A 18 13.12 -3.09 -14.14
C GLU A 18 12.52 -2.30 -15.32
N VAL A 19 11.93 -2.99 -16.31
CA VAL A 19 11.32 -2.33 -17.48
C VAL A 19 10.15 -1.43 -17.06
N PHE A 20 9.33 -1.87 -16.10
CA PHE A 20 8.24 -1.07 -15.56
C PHE A 20 8.76 0.14 -14.78
N LEU A 21 9.85 0.03 -14.03
CA LEU A 21 10.42 1.17 -13.30
C LEU A 21 10.98 2.22 -14.26
N GLU A 22 11.58 1.79 -15.36
CA GLU A 22 12.16 2.67 -16.38
C GLU A 22 11.09 3.40 -17.21
N LYS A 23 10.00 2.73 -17.59
CA LYS A 23 9.04 3.23 -18.60
C LYS A 23 7.61 3.40 -18.11
N GLY A 24 7.30 2.84 -16.95
CA GLY A 24 5.94 2.62 -16.48
C GLY A 24 5.20 1.52 -17.23
N TYR A 25 4.04 1.13 -16.70
CA TYR A 25 3.25 0.03 -17.23
C TYR A 25 2.82 0.29 -18.68
N LYS A 26 2.29 1.48 -18.96
CA LYS A 26 1.71 1.84 -20.26
C LYS A 26 2.69 1.61 -21.41
N ASP A 27 3.90 2.12 -21.27
CA ASP A 27 4.90 2.16 -22.35
C ASP A 27 5.80 0.91 -22.39
N ALA A 28 5.77 0.07 -21.35
CA ALA A 28 6.45 -1.22 -21.35
C ALA A 28 5.79 -2.24 -22.30
N SER A 29 6.60 -3.04 -22.99
CA SER A 29 6.11 -4.12 -23.88
C SER A 29 6.63 -5.51 -23.51
N MET A 30 5.86 -6.54 -23.85
CA MET A 30 6.25 -7.95 -23.66
C MET A 30 7.55 -8.30 -24.39
N ARG A 31 7.85 -7.64 -25.53
CA ARG A 31 9.08 -7.85 -26.29
C ARG A 31 10.31 -7.33 -25.54
N GLU A 32 10.20 -6.16 -24.91
CA GLU A 32 11.29 -5.59 -24.14
C GLU A 32 11.58 -6.42 -22.89
N ILE A 33 10.54 -6.88 -22.20
CA ILE A 33 10.69 -7.78 -21.04
C ILE A 33 11.40 -9.07 -21.48
N ALA A 34 10.99 -9.68 -22.60
CA ALA A 34 11.64 -10.88 -23.13
C ALA A 34 13.12 -10.65 -23.45
N SER A 35 13.41 -9.53 -24.12
CA SER A 35 14.78 -9.13 -24.44
C SER A 35 15.63 -8.94 -23.19
N ARG A 36 15.09 -8.28 -22.15
CA ARG A 36 15.79 -8.03 -20.88
C ARG A 36 16.02 -9.32 -20.09
N ALA A 37 15.05 -10.22 -20.07
CA ALA A 37 15.14 -11.52 -19.41
C ALA A 37 15.99 -12.56 -20.18
N GLY A 38 16.42 -12.27 -21.42
CA GLY A 38 17.16 -13.21 -22.25
C GLY A 38 16.33 -14.41 -22.72
N VAL A 39 15.01 -14.25 -22.85
CA VAL A 39 14.07 -15.29 -23.29
C VAL A 39 13.26 -14.85 -24.50
N THR A 40 12.52 -15.77 -25.12
CA THR A 40 11.57 -15.41 -26.18
C THR A 40 10.25 -14.94 -25.57
N VAL A 41 9.49 -14.13 -26.32
CA VAL A 41 8.13 -13.73 -25.90
C VAL A 41 7.22 -14.96 -25.71
N SER A 42 7.36 -15.98 -26.56
CA SER A 42 6.64 -17.25 -26.39
C SER A 42 6.97 -17.92 -25.06
N ASN A 43 8.23 -17.82 -24.60
CA ASN A 43 8.62 -18.35 -23.30
C ASN A 43 7.89 -17.62 -22.16
N ILE A 44 7.77 -16.30 -22.23
CA ILE A 44 6.98 -15.54 -21.24
C ILE A 44 5.53 -16.00 -21.21
N TYR A 45 4.90 -16.20 -22.37
CA TYR A 45 3.51 -16.66 -22.44
C TYR A 45 3.28 -18.07 -21.89
N HIS A 46 4.33 -18.87 -21.67
CA HIS A 46 4.22 -20.13 -20.94
C HIS A 46 4.08 -19.95 -19.41
N TYR A 47 4.46 -18.78 -18.88
CA TYR A 47 4.38 -18.45 -17.45
C TYR A 47 3.27 -17.45 -17.13
N PHE A 48 3.04 -16.48 -18.01
CA PHE A 48 2.11 -15.38 -17.78
C PHE A 48 1.26 -15.15 -19.03
N THR A 49 -0.04 -15.09 -18.85
CA THR A 49 -1.02 -14.89 -19.93
C THR A 49 -0.93 -13.53 -20.59
N ASN A 50 -0.51 -12.49 -19.85
CA ASN A 50 -0.40 -11.12 -20.35
C ASN A 50 0.49 -10.24 -19.44
N LYS A 51 0.66 -8.97 -19.84
CA LYS A 51 1.44 -7.95 -19.12
C LYS A 51 0.83 -7.60 -17.75
N ASP A 52 -0.50 -7.58 -17.64
CA ASP A 52 -1.21 -7.29 -16.37
C ASP A 52 -0.96 -8.38 -15.32
N GLU A 53 -0.89 -9.65 -15.71
CA GLU A 53 -0.58 -10.74 -14.80
C GLU A 53 0.81 -10.57 -14.19
N ILE A 54 1.82 -10.26 -15.02
CA ILE A 54 3.19 -9.98 -14.55
C ILE A 54 3.19 -8.79 -13.59
N PHE A 55 2.54 -7.69 -13.97
CA PHE A 55 2.49 -6.47 -13.16
C PHE A 55 1.81 -6.71 -11.81
N ARG A 56 0.67 -7.41 -11.79
CA ARG A 56 0.00 -7.83 -10.54
C ARG A 56 0.86 -8.75 -9.70
N THR A 57 1.58 -9.71 -10.30
CA THR A 57 2.47 -10.61 -9.56
C THR A 57 3.59 -9.83 -8.87
N ILE A 58 4.22 -8.87 -9.56
CA ILE A 58 5.26 -8.00 -8.98
C ILE A 58 4.71 -7.17 -7.82
N LEU A 59 3.52 -6.61 -7.98
CA LEU A 59 2.92 -5.73 -6.97
C LEU A 59 2.19 -6.47 -5.84
N LYS A 60 1.97 -7.78 -5.97
CA LYS A 60 1.25 -8.58 -4.97
C LYS A 60 1.78 -8.41 -3.53
N PRO A 61 3.10 -8.38 -3.26
CA PRO A 61 3.60 -8.19 -1.90
C PRO A 61 3.16 -6.86 -1.28
N VAL A 62 3.32 -5.75 -2.01
CA VAL A 62 2.93 -4.41 -1.52
C VAL A 62 1.42 -4.27 -1.39
N LEU A 63 0.65 -4.86 -2.31
CA LEU A 63 -0.80 -4.89 -2.24
C LEU A 63 -1.27 -5.64 -1.00
N ASN A 64 -0.68 -6.80 -0.69
CA ASN A 64 -1.01 -7.56 0.51
C ASN A 64 -0.76 -6.76 1.79
N ASP A 65 0.39 -6.09 1.90
CA ASP A 65 0.74 -5.29 3.06
C ASP A 65 -0.18 -4.05 3.20
N LEU A 66 -0.54 -3.40 2.09
CA LEU A 66 -1.53 -2.31 2.10
C LEU A 66 -2.93 -2.80 2.49
N TYR A 67 -3.39 -3.94 1.97
CA TYR A 67 -4.70 -4.49 2.35
C TYR A 67 -4.72 -4.99 3.79
N ALA A 68 -3.61 -5.50 4.32
CA ALA A 68 -3.49 -5.87 5.73
C ALA A 68 -3.77 -4.67 6.67
N MET A 69 -3.34 -3.46 6.29
CA MET A 69 -3.67 -2.25 7.04
C MET A 69 -5.18 -1.99 7.11
N ILE A 70 -5.96 -2.36 6.08
CA ILE A 70 -7.44 -2.27 6.12
C ILE A 70 -8.01 -3.30 7.10
N TYR A 71 -7.55 -4.55 7.02
CA TYR A 71 -8.10 -5.65 7.83
C TYR A 71 -7.75 -5.55 9.32
N ASN A 72 -6.73 -4.77 9.67
CA ASN A 72 -6.41 -4.49 11.06
C ASN A 72 -7.47 -3.64 11.76
N HIS A 73 -8.41 -3.00 11.04
CA HIS A 73 -9.49 -2.17 11.60
C HIS A 73 -10.78 -2.95 11.90
N ASP A 74 -10.68 -4.11 12.55
CA ASP A 74 -11.84 -4.88 13.02
C ASP A 74 -12.28 -4.42 14.42
N ALA A 75 -13.51 -3.90 14.55
CA ALA A 75 -14.06 -3.41 15.82
C ALA A 75 -14.26 -4.51 16.88
N ASP A 76 -14.39 -5.78 16.46
CA ASP A 76 -14.51 -6.90 17.38
C ASP A 76 -13.15 -7.23 18.03
N GLN A 77 -12.05 -7.00 17.30
CA GLN A 77 -10.68 -7.26 17.76
C GLN A 77 -10.04 -6.04 18.44
N MET A 78 -10.50 -4.84 18.12
CA MET A 78 -9.91 -3.59 18.61
C MET A 78 -10.71 -2.93 19.76
N THR A 79 -10.02 -2.09 20.50
CA THR A 79 -10.58 -1.19 21.53
C THR A 79 -10.30 0.25 21.15
N ILE A 80 -10.80 1.21 21.94
CA ILE A 80 -10.53 2.63 21.69
C ILE A 80 -9.06 2.99 21.96
N ASP A 81 -8.34 2.12 22.66
CA ASP A 81 -6.93 2.29 22.98
C ASP A 81 -6.06 2.42 21.73
N VAL A 82 -6.53 1.94 20.56
CA VAL A 82 -5.85 2.14 19.27
C VAL A 82 -5.61 3.62 18.93
N PHE A 83 -6.40 4.53 19.51
CA PHE A 83 -6.23 5.98 19.35
C PHE A 83 -5.46 6.64 20.49
N MET A 84 -5.26 5.95 21.61
CA MET A 84 -4.78 6.53 22.87
C MET A 84 -3.46 5.93 23.36
N ASP A 85 -3.13 4.72 22.92
CA ASP A 85 -2.01 3.95 23.42
C ASP A 85 -0.78 4.12 22.53
N SER A 86 0.31 4.53 23.18
CA SER A 86 1.62 4.72 22.55
C SER A 86 2.18 3.46 21.90
N ASP A 87 1.82 2.26 22.36
CA ASP A 87 2.31 1.01 21.79
C ASP A 87 1.64 0.68 20.46
N TYR A 88 0.35 1.04 20.30
CA TYR A 88 -0.32 1.00 19.00
C TYR A 88 0.30 2.00 18.03
N GLN A 89 0.56 3.24 18.47
CA GLN A 89 1.25 4.23 17.62
C GLN A 89 2.62 3.72 17.16
N LYS A 90 3.44 3.18 18.07
CA LYS A 90 4.75 2.59 17.71
C LYS A 90 4.59 1.41 16.76
N MET A 91 3.55 0.60 16.90
CA MET A 91 3.27 -0.50 15.98
C MET A 91 2.97 0.02 14.58
N SER A 92 2.07 0.99 14.46
CA SER A 92 1.77 1.64 13.19
C SER A 92 3.02 2.27 12.57
N VAL A 93 3.85 3.00 13.35
CA VAL A 93 5.13 3.54 12.85
C VAL A 93 5.99 2.45 12.21
N ARG A 94 6.14 1.29 12.87
CA ARG A 94 6.91 0.16 12.33
C ARG A 94 6.30 -0.39 11.04
N GLU A 95 4.98 -0.48 10.94
CA GLU A 95 4.29 -0.95 9.74
C GLU A 95 4.54 -0.02 8.54
N TYR A 96 4.45 1.29 8.74
CA TYR A 96 4.77 2.28 7.69
C TYR A 96 6.24 2.23 7.27
N ILE A 97 7.17 2.18 8.24
CA ILE A 97 8.60 2.05 7.95
C ILE A 97 8.86 0.78 7.14
N ARG A 98 8.27 -0.34 7.54
CA ARG A 98 8.42 -1.63 6.86
C ARG A 98 7.87 -1.55 5.43
N LEU A 99 6.65 -1.04 5.27
CA LEU A 99 6.00 -0.87 3.97
C LEU A 99 6.88 -0.06 3.01
N VAL A 100 7.37 1.10 3.44
CA VAL A 100 8.20 1.95 2.58
C VAL A 100 9.57 1.33 2.33
N SER A 101 10.23 0.78 3.36
CA SER A 101 11.58 0.23 3.24
C SER A 101 11.62 -1.04 2.38
N GLU A 102 10.63 -1.92 2.51
CA GLU A 102 10.58 -3.20 1.79
C GLU A 102 9.98 -3.06 0.39
N HIS A 103 9.17 -2.03 0.13
CA HIS A 103 8.39 -1.93 -1.10
C HIS A 103 8.53 -0.61 -1.86
N ARG A 104 9.55 0.21 -1.59
CA ARG A 104 9.71 1.53 -2.22
C ARG A 104 9.51 1.54 -3.75
N ASP A 105 10.19 0.66 -4.46
CA ASP A 105 10.10 0.59 -5.93
C ASP A 105 8.71 0.13 -6.39
N ARG A 106 8.08 -0.79 -5.66
CA ARG A 106 6.73 -1.28 -5.96
C ARG A 106 5.65 -0.25 -5.64
N LEU A 107 5.83 0.52 -4.56
CA LEU A 107 5.02 1.70 -4.26
C LEU A 107 5.17 2.74 -5.38
N ARG A 108 6.40 2.98 -5.85
CA ARG A 108 6.63 3.88 -7.00
C ARG A 108 5.87 3.42 -8.23
N LEU A 109 5.96 2.13 -8.57
CA LEU A 109 5.23 1.54 -9.68
C LEU A 109 3.72 1.71 -9.54
N LEU A 110 3.19 1.35 -8.37
CA LEU A 110 1.76 1.36 -8.08
C LEU A 110 1.18 2.78 -8.08
N LEU A 111 1.87 3.75 -7.47
CA LEU A 111 1.34 5.10 -7.25
C LEU A 111 1.57 6.04 -8.43
N PHE A 112 2.62 5.82 -9.22
CA PHE A 112 3.01 6.76 -10.29
C PHE A 112 3.06 6.15 -11.69
N GLN A 113 3.10 4.82 -11.82
CA GLN A 113 3.42 4.16 -13.08
C GLN A 113 2.44 3.04 -13.47
N ALA A 114 1.29 2.96 -12.80
CA ALA A 114 0.25 1.96 -13.06
C ALA A 114 -0.72 2.34 -14.19
N GLN A 115 -0.56 3.50 -14.84
CA GLN A 115 -1.45 3.94 -15.91
C GLN A 115 -1.53 2.89 -17.04
N GLY A 116 -2.74 2.60 -17.51
CA GLY A 116 -3.08 1.61 -18.51
C GLY A 116 -3.19 0.18 -17.96
N SER A 117 -2.87 -0.05 -16.69
CA SER A 117 -2.98 -1.36 -16.06
C SER A 117 -4.33 -1.54 -15.36
N VAL A 118 -4.61 -2.78 -15.01
CA VAL A 118 -5.69 -3.16 -14.09
C VAL A 118 -5.60 -2.56 -12.67
N LEU A 119 -4.50 -1.88 -12.33
CA LEU A 119 -4.29 -1.20 -11.04
C LEU A 119 -4.25 0.35 -11.21
N GLU A 120 -4.59 0.90 -12.37
CA GLU A 120 -4.59 2.36 -12.60
C GLU A 120 -5.44 3.12 -11.57
N ASN A 121 -6.57 2.55 -11.16
CA ASN A 121 -7.50 3.17 -10.20
C ASN A 121 -7.28 2.69 -8.75
N PHE A 122 -6.15 2.04 -8.46
CA PHE A 122 -5.89 1.43 -7.15
C PHE A 122 -6.07 2.44 -6.00
N ARG A 123 -5.56 3.66 -6.15
CA ARG A 123 -5.70 4.71 -5.12
C ARG A 123 -7.15 4.94 -4.76
N SER A 124 -8.01 5.25 -5.73
CA SER A 124 -9.42 5.52 -5.46
C SER A 124 -10.15 4.30 -4.91
N GLU A 125 -9.88 3.11 -5.45
CA GLU A 125 -10.52 1.87 -4.99
C GLU A 125 -10.13 1.52 -3.55
N TYR A 126 -8.86 1.69 -3.21
CA TYR A 126 -8.36 1.50 -1.85
C TYR A 126 -8.94 2.54 -0.90
N THR A 127 -8.95 3.82 -1.30
CA THR A 127 -9.51 4.90 -0.48
C THR A 127 -10.98 4.65 -0.17
N ASP A 128 -11.78 4.26 -1.16
CA ASP A 128 -13.18 3.93 -0.98
C ASP A 128 -13.39 2.72 -0.06
N LEU A 129 -12.58 1.67 -0.23
CA LEU A 129 -12.65 0.48 0.60
C LEU A 129 -12.30 0.81 2.05
N MET A 130 -11.17 1.46 2.30
CA MET A 130 -10.74 1.86 3.64
C MET A 130 -11.73 2.81 4.30
N THR A 131 -12.29 3.76 3.54
CA THR A 131 -13.34 4.66 4.07
C THR A 131 -14.52 3.86 4.61
N ARG A 132 -15.03 2.88 3.84
CA ARG A 132 -16.13 2.02 4.27
C ARG A 132 -15.76 1.20 5.50
N THR A 133 -14.56 0.62 5.52
CA THR A 133 -14.06 -0.17 6.66
C THR A 133 -13.99 0.67 7.93
N ILE A 134 -13.39 1.86 7.86
CA ILE A 134 -13.28 2.77 9.01
C ILE A 134 -14.68 3.25 9.46
N SER A 135 -15.59 3.54 8.53
CA SER A 135 -16.97 3.90 8.88
C SER A 135 -17.67 2.76 9.65
N VAL A 136 -17.51 1.51 9.23
CA VAL A 136 -18.06 0.33 9.95
C VAL A 136 -17.38 0.16 11.30
N PHE A 137 -16.06 0.30 11.35
CA PHE A 137 -15.28 0.25 12.58
C PHE A 137 -15.80 1.27 13.60
N PHE A 138 -15.98 2.53 13.20
CA PHE A 138 -16.50 3.60 14.05
C PHE A 138 -17.94 3.34 14.52
N GLN A 139 -18.79 2.74 13.68
CA GLN A 139 -20.13 2.31 14.10
C GLN A 139 -20.07 1.22 15.18
N GLY A 140 -19.20 0.21 15.01
CA GLY A 140 -18.97 -0.83 16.02
C GLY A 140 -18.43 -0.25 17.33
N MET A 141 -17.48 0.68 17.25
CA MET A 141 -16.93 1.38 18.39
C MET A 141 -17.99 2.19 19.15
N LYS A 142 -18.90 2.87 18.45
CA LYS A 142 -20.01 3.61 19.08
C LYS A 142 -21.00 2.68 19.79
N GLN A 143 -21.21 1.46 19.29
CA GLN A 143 -22.03 0.45 19.96
C GLN A 143 -21.35 -0.07 21.23
N LYS A 144 -20.03 -0.34 21.17
CA LYS A 144 -19.22 -0.85 22.29
C LYS A 144 -18.99 0.20 23.38
N TYR A 145 -18.84 1.47 22.99
CA TYR A 145 -18.61 2.61 23.88
C TYR A 145 -19.65 3.71 23.58
N PRO A 146 -20.86 3.68 24.16
CA PRO A 146 -21.90 4.66 23.82
C PRO A 146 -21.56 6.12 24.18
N HIS A 147 -20.62 6.33 25.10
CA HIS A 147 -20.25 7.64 25.65
C HIS A 147 -19.29 8.45 24.76
N ILE A 148 -18.57 7.82 23.83
CA ILE A 148 -17.63 8.53 22.96
C ILE A 148 -18.34 9.25 21.82
N ASN A 149 -17.83 10.41 21.43
CA ASN A 149 -18.44 11.26 20.41
C ASN A 149 -17.97 10.87 19.01
N ILE A 150 -18.50 9.78 18.45
CA ILE A 150 -18.22 9.39 17.06
C ILE A 150 -19.26 10.03 16.14
N VAL A 151 -19.10 11.33 15.87
CA VAL A 151 -19.85 12.03 14.81
C VAL A 151 -18.84 12.51 13.77
N ILE A 152 -18.17 11.55 13.14
CA ILE A 152 -17.19 11.79 12.09
C ILE A 152 -17.89 11.68 10.74
N THR A 153 -17.68 12.67 9.87
CA THR A 153 -18.24 12.62 8.52
C THR A 153 -17.48 11.60 7.65
N ASN A 154 -18.18 10.89 6.79
CA ASN A 154 -17.53 9.99 5.81
C ASN A 154 -16.54 10.72 4.91
N PHE A 155 -16.80 12.00 4.60
CA PHE A 155 -15.88 12.82 3.82
C PHE A 155 -14.56 13.06 4.54
N PHE A 156 -14.59 13.27 5.87
CA PHE A 156 -13.38 13.41 6.67
C PHE A 156 -12.58 12.09 6.73
N ILE A 157 -13.25 10.96 6.93
CA ILE A 157 -12.61 9.63 6.89
C ILE A 157 -11.94 9.38 5.52
N HIS A 158 -12.64 9.74 4.44
CA HIS A 158 -12.12 9.64 3.08
C HIS A 158 -10.88 10.53 2.90
N LEU A 159 -10.95 11.80 3.32
CA LEU A 159 -9.83 12.73 3.25
C LEU A 159 -8.61 12.21 4.03
N ASN A 160 -8.83 11.64 5.20
CA ASN A 160 -7.77 11.04 6.01
C ASN A 160 -7.05 9.90 5.28
N THR A 161 -7.83 9.06 4.60
CA THR A 161 -7.30 7.96 3.79
C THR A 161 -6.56 8.48 2.55
N VAL A 162 -6.94 9.63 2.00
CA VAL A 162 -6.18 10.29 0.93
C VAL A 162 -4.83 10.79 1.44
N TRP A 163 -4.76 11.32 2.68
CA TRP A 163 -3.49 11.77 3.27
C TRP A 163 -2.48 10.66 3.51
N LEU A 164 -2.93 9.43 3.79
CA LEU A 164 -2.07 8.24 3.76
C LEU A 164 -1.31 8.13 2.43
N PHE A 165 -1.99 8.31 1.30
CA PHE A 165 -1.31 8.26 0.01
C PHE A 165 -0.35 9.43 -0.19
N ALA A 166 -0.70 10.64 0.25
CA ALA A 166 0.22 11.77 0.20
C ALA A 166 1.51 11.48 1.01
N LEU A 167 1.37 10.91 2.21
CA LEU A 167 2.51 10.47 3.03
C LEU A 167 3.40 9.45 2.27
N LEU A 168 2.79 8.42 1.69
CA LEU A 168 3.53 7.39 0.95
C LEU A 168 4.20 7.95 -0.31
N GLU A 169 3.53 8.86 -1.03
CA GLU A 169 4.09 9.54 -2.19
C GLU A 169 5.34 10.36 -1.83
N GLU A 170 5.27 11.18 -0.77
CA GLU A 170 6.40 11.98 -0.30
C GLU A 170 7.58 11.09 0.10
N LEU A 171 7.33 10.01 0.85
CA LEU A 171 8.37 9.06 1.27
C LEU A 171 9.00 8.29 0.09
N VAL A 172 8.21 8.02 -0.95
CA VAL A 172 8.72 7.37 -2.17
C VAL A 172 9.56 8.35 -2.99
N LEU A 173 9.08 9.58 -3.20
CA LEU A 173 9.72 10.59 -4.04
C LEU A 173 10.98 11.21 -3.41
N HIS A 174 11.00 11.35 -2.08
CA HIS A 174 12.07 12.03 -1.35
C HIS A 174 12.82 11.03 -0.46
N PRO A 175 13.99 10.50 -0.90
CA PRO A 175 14.81 9.62 -0.08
C PRO A 175 15.23 10.34 1.20
N VAL A 176 14.66 9.90 2.32
CA VAL A 176 15.05 10.33 3.66
C VAL A 176 15.92 9.25 4.30
N LYS A 177 16.82 9.66 5.20
CA LYS A 177 17.58 8.69 6.00
C LYS A 177 16.63 7.92 6.91
N LYS A 178 16.99 6.69 7.27
CA LYS A 178 16.12 5.82 8.08
C LYS A 178 15.68 6.49 9.38
N GLU A 179 16.59 7.15 10.08
CA GLU A 179 16.29 7.84 11.35
C GLU A 179 15.34 9.03 11.16
N GLU A 180 15.49 9.73 10.03
CA GLU A 180 14.63 10.87 9.68
C GLU A 180 13.23 10.39 9.26
N MET A 181 13.15 9.30 8.50
CA MET A 181 11.90 8.64 8.13
C MET A 181 11.11 8.17 9.35
N GLU A 182 11.79 7.51 10.29
CA GLU A 182 11.16 7.04 11.53
C GLU A 182 10.57 8.19 12.33
N LYS A 183 11.35 9.26 12.51
CA LYS A 183 10.89 10.47 13.19
C LYS A 183 9.68 11.09 12.50
N PHE A 184 9.75 11.28 11.19
CA PHE A 184 8.68 11.88 10.40
C PHE A 184 7.38 11.07 10.45
N ILE A 185 7.46 9.74 10.31
CA ILE A 185 6.29 8.85 10.43
C ILE A 185 5.72 8.91 11.85
N ALA A 186 6.57 8.93 12.88
CA ALA A 186 6.11 9.07 14.26
C ALA A 186 5.38 10.41 14.51
N GLU A 187 5.89 11.51 13.96
CA GLU A 187 5.25 12.83 14.02
C GLU A 187 3.89 12.82 13.30
N TYR A 188 3.81 12.23 12.11
CA TYR A 188 2.55 12.07 11.37
C TYR A 188 1.51 11.27 12.17
N ILE A 189 1.88 10.11 12.71
CA ILE A 189 0.95 9.26 13.46
C ILE A 189 0.51 9.92 14.77
N ALA A 190 1.42 10.62 15.47
CA ALA A 190 1.08 11.37 16.67
C ALA A 190 0.09 12.51 16.35
N PHE A 191 0.31 13.24 15.26
CA PHE A 191 -0.58 14.30 14.80
C PHE A 191 -1.99 13.77 14.47
N GLU A 192 -2.05 12.69 13.69
CA GLU A 192 -3.29 12.05 13.28
C GLU A 192 -4.10 11.52 14.47
N THR A 193 -3.46 10.72 15.33
CA THR A 193 -4.13 10.14 16.50
C THR A 193 -4.58 11.19 17.52
N ALA A 194 -3.82 12.27 17.71
CA ALA A 194 -4.24 13.39 18.55
C ALA A 194 -5.51 14.07 18.00
N GLY A 195 -5.60 14.27 16.69
CA GLY A 195 -6.80 14.80 16.03
C GLY A 195 -8.01 13.88 16.20
N TRP A 196 -7.82 12.57 16.03
CA TRP A 196 -8.88 11.58 16.26
C TRP A 196 -9.35 11.56 17.71
N LYS A 197 -8.43 11.62 18.66
CA LYS A 197 -8.73 11.69 20.09
C LYS A 197 -9.60 12.89 20.44
N GLU A 198 -9.22 14.07 19.96
CA GLU A 198 -9.98 15.31 20.16
C GLU A 198 -11.40 15.19 19.57
N LEU A 199 -11.53 14.68 18.34
CA LEU A 199 -12.83 14.52 17.70
C LEU A 199 -13.75 13.53 18.44
N MET A 200 -13.18 12.47 19.03
CA MET A 200 -13.94 11.46 19.75
C MET A 200 -14.31 11.84 21.19
N ASN A 201 -13.80 12.97 21.72
CA ASN A 201 -13.86 13.31 23.15
C ASN A 201 -13.42 12.13 24.05
N ALA A 202 -12.38 11.41 23.63
CA ALA A 202 -11.86 10.19 24.27
C ALA A 202 -10.60 10.46 25.12
#